data_AF-A0A7X7LEZ7-F1
#
_entry.id   AF-A0A7X7LEZ7-F1
#
_cell.length_a   1.000
_cell.length_b   1.000
_cell.length_c   1.000
_cell.angle_alpha   90.00
_cell.angle_beta   90.00
_cell.angle_gamma   90.00
#
_symmetry.space_group_name_H-M   'P 1'
#
loop_
_entity.id
_entity.type
_entity.pdbx_description
1 polymer ?
#
loop_
_entity_poly.entity_id
_entity_poly.type
_entity_poly.pdbx_seq_one_letter_code
_entity_poly.pdbx_strand_id
1 'polypeptide(L)'
;MDTIKSWKFILPAMFLLHVFIAQGQSIVLDEFETVQGWSINKSDGVELNLSIENGVNGKAIRIDYDFTKGTGYGGIQKRIPLMLPENFILSFDLKANSPGNNFEIKFIDGSGDNVWWVNNRNYQFPEQWENKRIRPRHISFAWGPTNDKSLKKIEFIEFTIASFLGGKGTVWLDNLRFETLPQSSDDYTVSNITASSSTKETKPLYITDGNPSTYWQSKNKQNEHIILDFGRIVEFGGIAIQWLKDYMPGSFDIFLSDNSSNWKNVYTVNGNLSNISYIPLPETETRYIKIQMHATDKSAFGISELGILKIDNTLSLNKFFKLIASQSLQGNYPRYFSG
;
A
#
# COMPACT_ATOMS: atom_id res chain seq x y z
N MET A 1 40.49 -63.07 -10.59
CA MET A 1 41.17 -61.83 -11.01
C MET A 1 40.82 -61.69 -12.49
N ASP A 2 39.98 -60.80 -12.98
CA ASP A 2 39.44 -59.54 -12.46
C ASP A 2 38.07 -59.26 -13.09
N THR A 3 37.09 -58.82 -12.29
CA THR A 3 35.79 -58.32 -12.77
C THR A 3 35.80 -56.79 -12.70
N ILE A 4 35.83 -56.13 -13.85
CA ILE A 4 35.70 -54.68 -13.98
C ILE A 4 34.20 -54.30 -13.88
N LYS A 5 33.84 -53.60 -12.81
CA LYS A 5 32.50 -52.99 -12.64
C LYS A 5 32.47 -51.63 -13.34
N SER A 6 31.57 -51.49 -14.32
CA SER A 6 31.22 -50.21 -14.95
C SER A 6 30.35 -49.35 -14.02
N TRP A 7 30.82 -48.17 -13.64
CA TRP A 7 30.01 -47.15 -12.94
C TRP A 7 29.16 -46.38 -13.96
N LYS A 8 27.83 -46.39 -13.80
CA LYS A 8 26.92 -45.46 -14.47
C LYS A 8 26.89 -44.16 -13.67
N PHE A 9 27.38 -43.07 -14.25
CA PHE A 9 27.15 -41.72 -13.75
C PHE A 9 25.69 -41.34 -14.01
N ILE A 10 24.93 -41.06 -12.95
CA ILE A 10 23.62 -40.41 -13.03
C ILE A 10 23.87 -38.92 -12.83
N LEU A 11 23.76 -38.13 -13.91
CA LEU A 11 23.70 -36.67 -13.80
C LEU A 11 22.36 -36.29 -13.15
N PRO A 12 22.34 -35.45 -12.10
CA PRO A 12 21.09 -34.91 -11.59
C PRO A 12 20.57 -33.87 -12.60
N ALA A 13 19.37 -34.11 -13.12
CA ALA A 13 18.64 -33.14 -13.93
C ALA A 13 18.28 -31.94 -13.04
N MET A 14 18.99 -30.83 -13.25
CA MET A 14 18.73 -29.57 -12.57
C MET A 14 17.45 -28.95 -13.18
N PHE A 15 16.32 -29.14 -12.51
CA PHE A 15 15.06 -28.47 -12.87
C PHE A 15 15.19 -26.98 -12.55
N LEU A 16 15.50 -26.18 -13.57
CA LEU A 16 15.36 -24.72 -13.52
C LEU A 16 13.86 -24.37 -13.44
N LEU A 17 13.37 -24.17 -12.22
CA LEU A 17 12.09 -23.53 -11.96
C LEU A 17 12.16 -22.10 -12.51
N HIS A 18 11.65 -21.91 -13.72
CA HIS A 18 11.42 -20.59 -14.27
C HIS A 18 10.23 -20.00 -13.52
N VAL A 19 10.51 -19.11 -12.56
CA VAL A 19 9.49 -18.24 -11.99
C VAL A 19 9.11 -17.26 -13.09
N PHE A 20 8.01 -17.56 -13.80
CA PHE A 20 7.34 -16.56 -14.61
C PHE A 20 6.75 -15.53 -13.66
N ILE A 21 7.45 -14.40 -13.50
CA ILE A 21 6.81 -13.19 -13.01
C ILE A 21 5.83 -12.80 -14.13
N ALA A 22 4.55 -13.07 -13.94
CA ALA A 22 3.51 -12.51 -14.77
C ALA A 22 3.55 -10.98 -14.58
N GLN A 23 4.31 -10.29 -15.42
CA GLN A 23 4.19 -8.84 -15.53
C GLN A 23 2.80 -8.58 -16.11
N GLY A 24 1.94 -7.93 -15.33
CA GLY A 24 0.63 -7.49 -15.79
C GLY A 24 0.79 -6.66 -17.05
N GLN A 25 0.03 -6.98 -18.10
CA GLN A 25 0.02 -6.16 -19.31
C GLN A 25 -0.70 -4.84 -18.98
N SER A 26 0.05 -3.74 -18.95
CA SER A 26 -0.53 -2.40 -18.83
C SER A 26 -1.32 -2.07 -20.10
N ILE A 27 -2.60 -1.73 -19.94
CA ILE A 27 -3.53 -1.34 -21.00
C ILE A 27 -3.67 0.19 -20.97
N VAL A 28 -3.65 0.80 -22.15
CA VAL A 28 -3.99 2.22 -22.34
C VAL A 28 -5.51 2.37 -22.33
N LEU A 29 -6.04 3.16 -21.39
CA LEU A 29 -7.46 3.50 -21.37
C LEU A 29 -7.72 4.82 -22.11
N ASP A 30 -6.85 5.82 -21.93
CA ASP A 30 -6.89 7.09 -22.65
C ASP A 30 -5.52 7.80 -22.60
N GLU A 31 -5.05 8.31 -23.74
CA GLU A 31 -3.83 9.16 -23.82
C GLU A 31 -4.18 10.66 -23.75
N PHE A 32 -5.47 11.01 -23.60
CA PHE A 32 -5.95 12.40 -23.49
C PHE A 32 -5.59 13.31 -24.68
N GLU A 33 -5.40 12.72 -25.86
CA GLU A 33 -5.08 13.42 -27.10
C GLU A 33 -6.24 14.26 -27.67
N THR A 34 -7.45 14.05 -27.16
CA THR A 34 -8.67 14.74 -27.57
C THR A 34 -9.70 14.76 -26.45
N VAL A 35 -10.57 15.78 -26.46
CA VAL A 35 -11.73 15.86 -25.55
C VAL A 35 -12.86 14.93 -25.96
N GLN A 36 -12.78 14.30 -27.15
CA GLN A 36 -13.82 13.41 -27.65
C GLN A 36 -14.06 12.22 -26.70
N GLY A 37 -15.32 11.99 -26.34
CA GLY A 37 -15.74 10.93 -25.43
C GLY A 37 -15.68 11.29 -23.95
N TRP A 38 -15.22 12.51 -23.61
CA TRP A 38 -15.36 13.10 -22.28
C TRP A 38 -16.59 14.00 -22.23
N SER A 39 -17.46 13.78 -21.25
CA SER A 39 -18.60 14.65 -20.94
C SER A 39 -18.30 15.49 -19.69
N ILE A 40 -18.85 16.70 -19.63
CA ILE A 40 -18.72 17.59 -18.48
C ILE A 40 -19.89 17.33 -17.51
N ASN A 41 -19.58 17.10 -16.24
CA ASN A 41 -20.56 16.99 -15.14
C ASN A 41 -20.26 18.10 -14.12
N LYS A 42 -21.20 19.02 -13.89
CA LYS A 42 -21.00 20.14 -12.95
C LYS A 42 -22.30 20.54 -12.26
N SER A 43 -22.17 21.09 -11.05
CA SER A 43 -23.28 21.72 -10.34
C SER A 43 -23.56 23.13 -10.83
N ASP A 44 -24.73 23.66 -10.46
CA ASP A 44 -25.05 25.08 -10.66
C ASP A 44 -24.03 25.98 -9.97
N GLY A 45 -23.67 27.10 -10.61
CA GLY A 45 -22.67 28.04 -10.08
C GLY A 45 -21.21 27.63 -10.27
N VAL A 46 -20.95 26.62 -11.11
CA VAL A 46 -19.61 26.21 -11.52
C VAL A 46 -19.47 26.37 -13.01
N GLU A 47 -18.44 27.07 -13.46
CA GLU A 47 -18.01 27.08 -14.86
C GLU A 47 -16.89 26.06 -15.07
N LEU A 48 -16.94 25.32 -16.17
CA LEU A 48 -15.93 24.33 -16.51
C LEU A 48 -15.72 24.29 -18.02
N ASN A 49 -14.47 24.36 -18.45
CA ASN A 49 -14.07 24.32 -19.85
C ASN A 49 -13.01 23.24 -20.08
N LEU A 50 -13.13 22.54 -21.22
CA LEU A 50 -12.16 21.55 -21.66
C LEU A 50 -11.41 22.02 -22.88
N SER A 51 -10.11 21.81 -22.87
CA SER A 51 -9.24 22.06 -24.02
C SER A 51 -8.08 21.07 -24.03
N ILE A 52 -7.27 21.13 -25.07
CA ILE A 52 -6.09 20.29 -25.23
C ILE A 52 -4.83 21.15 -25.13
N GLU A 53 -3.85 20.70 -24.36
CA GLU A 53 -2.52 21.33 -24.22
C GLU A 53 -1.42 20.28 -24.36
N ASN A 54 -0.15 20.67 -24.33
CA ASN A 54 0.96 19.71 -24.35
C ASN A 54 1.01 18.92 -23.03
N GLY A 55 1.09 17.59 -23.16
CA GLY A 55 1.14 16.63 -22.06
C GLY A 55 2.56 16.28 -21.64
N VAL A 56 2.70 15.14 -20.96
CA VAL A 56 4.00 14.51 -20.66
C VAL A 56 4.62 14.01 -21.96
N ASN A 57 3.84 13.29 -22.77
CA ASN A 57 4.18 12.86 -24.12
C ASN A 57 2.97 13.16 -25.01
N GLY A 58 3.12 13.97 -26.06
CA GLY A 58 1.99 14.34 -26.89
C GLY A 58 1.12 15.42 -26.23
N LYS A 59 -0.17 15.14 -26.06
CA LYS A 59 -1.15 16.09 -25.55
C LYS A 59 -1.74 15.64 -24.21
N ALA A 60 -2.48 16.54 -23.58
CA ALA A 60 -3.22 16.29 -22.35
C ALA A 60 -4.55 17.05 -22.38
N ILE A 61 -5.55 16.55 -21.65
CA ILE A 61 -6.76 17.32 -21.39
C ILE A 61 -6.45 18.35 -20.31
N ARG A 62 -6.79 19.60 -20.61
CA ARG A 62 -6.82 20.72 -19.68
C ARG A 62 -8.26 20.98 -19.26
N ILE A 63 -8.47 21.04 -17.95
CA ILE A 63 -9.74 21.34 -17.28
C ILE A 63 -9.58 22.67 -16.57
N ASP A 64 -10.18 23.73 -17.09
CA ASP A 64 -10.30 25.00 -16.37
C ASP A 64 -11.64 25.02 -15.64
N TYR A 65 -11.62 25.38 -14.35
CA TYR A 65 -12.83 25.47 -13.53
C TYR A 65 -12.90 26.79 -12.76
N ASP A 66 -14.11 27.26 -12.48
CA ASP A 66 -14.38 28.41 -11.62
C ASP A 66 -15.64 28.17 -10.76
N PHE A 67 -15.46 28.11 -9.43
CA PHE A 67 -16.55 28.10 -8.46
C PHE A 67 -17.11 29.52 -8.27
N THR A 68 -17.88 30.00 -9.26
CA THR A 68 -18.40 31.39 -9.30
C THR A 68 -19.29 31.77 -8.11
N LYS A 69 -19.89 30.77 -7.44
CA LYS A 69 -20.66 30.94 -6.19
C LYS A 69 -19.92 30.48 -4.93
N GLY A 70 -18.62 30.23 -5.03
CA GLY A 70 -17.75 29.78 -3.94
C GLY A 70 -17.89 28.29 -3.55
N THR A 71 -18.94 27.61 -3.99
CA THR A 71 -19.20 26.19 -3.70
C THR A 71 -19.63 25.42 -4.95
N GLY A 72 -19.52 24.09 -4.90
CA GLY A 72 -20.03 23.20 -5.94
C GLY A 72 -19.02 22.14 -6.35
N TYR A 73 -19.29 21.47 -7.47
CA TYR A 73 -18.36 20.53 -8.09
C TYR A 73 -18.40 20.64 -9.60
N GLY A 74 -17.28 20.30 -10.25
CA GLY A 74 -17.15 20.21 -11.68
C GLY A 74 -16.12 19.15 -12.05
N GLY A 75 -16.40 18.37 -13.08
CA GLY A 75 -15.52 17.31 -13.52
C GLY A 75 -15.81 16.82 -14.93
N ILE A 76 -15.04 15.83 -15.34
CA ILE A 76 -15.20 15.14 -16.61
C ILE A 76 -15.44 13.65 -16.40
N GLN A 77 -16.30 13.08 -17.22
CA GLN A 77 -16.65 11.67 -17.19
C GLN A 77 -16.41 11.00 -18.54
N LYS A 78 -15.94 9.76 -18.54
CA LYS A 78 -15.78 8.94 -19.74
C LYS A 78 -16.26 7.52 -19.49
N ARG A 79 -16.87 6.92 -20.51
CA ARG A 79 -17.25 5.51 -20.50
C ARG A 79 -16.00 4.64 -20.73
N ILE A 80 -15.66 3.80 -19.75
CA ILE A 80 -14.53 2.86 -19.77
C ILE A 80 -14.95 1.48 -19.24
N PRO A 81 -15.68 0.68 -20.01
CA PRO A 81 -16.18 -0.61 -19.53
C PRO A 81 -15.01 -1.54 -19.21
N LEU A 82 -14.85 -1.88 -17.93
CA LEU A 82 -13.69 -2.62 -17.45
C LEU A 82 -14.08 -3.59 -16.34
N MET A 83 -13.68 -4.86 -16.51
CA MET A 83 -13.74 -5.86 -15.46
C MET A 83 -12.52 -5.70 -14.56
N LEU A 84 -12.74 -5.65 -13.26
CA LEU A 84 -11.67 -5.45 -12.28
C LEU A 84 -11.30 -6.79 -11.64
N PRO A 85 -10.01 -7.19 -11.69
CA PRO A 85 -9.51 -8.27 -10.86
C PRO A 85 -9.46 -7.83 -9.40
N GLU A 86 -9.14 -8.75 -8.51
CA GLU A 86 -8.98 -8.43 -7.07
C GLU A 86 -7.83 -7.44 -6.82
N ASN A 87 -6.74 -7.54 -7.59
CA ASN A 87 -5.60 -6.63 -7.47
C ASN A 87 -5.25 -5.98 -8.81
N PHE A 88 -5.14 -4.67 -8.81
CA PHE A 88 -4.85 -3.88 -10.01
C PHE A 88 -4.27 -2.51 -9.64
N ILE A 89 -3.75 -1.81 -10.64
CA ILE A 89 -3.45 -0.39 -10.59
C ILE A 89 -4.20 0.32 -11.71
N LEU A 90 -4.87 1.41 -11.36
CA LEU A 90 -5.25 2.45 -12.31
C LEU A 90 -4.29 3.62 -12.14
N SER A 91 -3.66 4.08 -13.20
CA SER A 91 -2.71 5.19 -13.14
C SER A 91 -3.01 6.28 -14.15
N PHE A 92 -2.66 7.51 -13.83
CA PHE A 92 -2.75 8.67 -14.72
C PHE A 92 -1.76 9.73 -14.25
N ASP A 93 -1.31 10.59 -15.15
CA ASP A 93 -0.48 11.74 -14.79
C ASP A 93 -1.37 12.93 -14.46
N LEU A 94 -1.00 13.64 -13.39
CA LEU A 94 -1.71 14.80 -12.88
C LEU A 94 -0.75 15.97 -12.72
N LYS A 95 -1.17 17.14 -13.19
CA LYS A 95 -0.55 18.44 -12.92
C LYS A 95 -1.66 19.45 -12.71
N ALA A 96 -1.49 20.45 -11.86
CA ALA A 96 -2.51 21.46 -11.65
C ALA A 96 -1.95 22.79 -11.11
N ASN A 97 -2.65 23.87 -11.45
CA ASN A 97 -2.56 25.16 -10.78
C ASN A 97 -3.93 25.43 -10.18
N SER A 98 -4.10 25.04 -8.92
CA SER A 98 -5.40 24.95 -8.27
C SER A 98 -5.26 25.22 -6.79
N PRO A 99 -6.18 25.99 -6.17
CA PRO A 99 -6.34 25.98 -4.72
C PRO A 99 -6.56 24.56 -4.18
N GLY A 100 -6.34 24.40 -2.86
CA GLY A 100 -6.66 23.18 -2.12
C GLY A 100 -8.16 22.88 -2.14
N ASN A 101 -8.60 22.20 -3.18
CA ASN A 101 -9.96 21.73 -3.38
C ASN A 101 -9.99 20.21 -3.26
N ASN A 102 -11.17 19.62 -3.08
CA ASN A 102 -11.26 18.16 -3.08
C ASN A 102 -11.00 17.65 -4.49
N PHE A 103 -10.23 16.56 -4.60
CA PHE A 103 -10.05 15.83 -5.84
C PHE A 103 -10.64 14.43 -5.69
N GLU A 104 -11.71 14.19 -6.41
CA GLU A 104 -12.47 12.95 -6.37
C GLU A 104 -12.30 12.19 -7.67
N ILE A 105 -12.14 10.88 -7.58
CA ILE A 105 -12.07 9.98 -8.72
C ILE A 105 -13.18 8.97 -8.50
N LYS A 106 -14.23 9.05 -9.32
CA LYS A 106 -15.42 8.23 -9.16
C LYS A 106 -15.43 7.11 -10.19
N PHE A 107 -15.93 5.97 -9.75
CA PHE A 107 -16.10 4.75 -10.52
C PHE A 107 -17.57 4.38 -10.45
N ILE A 108 -18.23 4.38 -11.59
CA ILE A 108 -19.68 4.16 -11.69
C ILE A 108 -19.90 2.83 -12.40
N ASP A 109 -20.79 2.00 -11.85
CA ASP A 109 -21.14 0.72 -12.47
C ASP A 109 -22.06 0.87 -13.69
N GLY A 110 -22.44 -0.27 -14.29
CA GLY A 110 -23.31 -0.27 -15.46
C GLY A 110 -24.76 0.16 -15.22
N SER A 111 -25.19 0.26 -13.95
CA SER A 111 -26.52 0.79 -13.62
C SER A 111 -26.55 2.31 -13.64
N GLY A 112 -25.42 2.95 -13.33
CA GLY A 112 -25.33 4.39 -13.12
C GLY A 112 -25.65 4.84 -11.69
N ASP A 113 -26.24 3.96 -10.87
CA ASP A 113 -26.73 4.30 -9.53
C ASP A 113 -25.71 4.06 -8.42
N ASN A 114 -24.76 3.15 -8.64
CA ASN A 114 -23.73 2.81 -7.65
C ASN A 114 -22.40 3.47 -7.98
N VAL A 115 -21.85 4.16 -6.98
CA VAL A 115 -20.61 4.93 -7.10
C VAL A 115 -19.62 4.49 -6.03
N TRP A 116 -18.40 4.24 -6.47
CA TRP A 116 -17.22 4.11 -5.63
C TRP A 116 -16.29 5.27 -5.92
N TRP A 117 -15.42 5.61 -4.98
CA TRP A 117 -14.53 6.75 -5.15
C TRP A 117 -13.19 6.63 -4.42
N VAL A 118 -12.21 7.36 -4.94
CA VAL A 118 -11.11 7.90 -4.17
C VAL A 118 -11.49 9.35 -3.84
N ASN A 119 -11.58 9.69 -2.55
CA ASN A 119 -11.96 11.03 -2.11
C ASN A 119 -10.80 11.70 -1.37
N ASN A 120 -10.06 12.56 -2.07
CA ASN A 120 -8.97 13.32 -1.49
C ASN A 120 -9.47 14.70 -1.07
N ARG A 121 -9.69 14.91 0.23
CA ARG A 121 -10.18 16.18 0.76
C ARG A 121 -9.07 17.21 0.89
N ASN A 122 -9.36 18.48 0.57
CA ASN A 122 -8.39 19.59 0.62
C ASN A 122 -7.06 19.20 -0.04
N TYR A 123 -7.14 18.68 -1.27
CA TYR A 123 -6.03 18.04 -1.93
C TYR A 123 -4.96 19.07 -2.33
N GLN A 124 -3.71 18.78 -1.98
CA GLN A 124 -2.57 19.55 -2.46
C GLN A 124 -2.23 19.07 -3.87
N PHE A 125 -2.71 19.82 -4.84
CA PHE A 125 -2.49 19.55 -6.25
C PHE A 125 -1.00 19.72 -6.62
N PRO A 126 -0.41 18.78 -7.39
CA PRO A 126 0.99 18.88 -7.79
C PRO A 126 1.17 19.93 -8.90
N GLU A 127 2.10 20.86 -8.71
CA GLU A 127 2.43 21.90 -9.71
C GLU A 127 3.25 21.34 -10.89
N GLN A 128 3.89 20.19 -10.69
CA GLN A 128 4.62 19.43 -11.70
C GLN A 128 3.86 18.13 -12.03
N TRP A 129 4.15 17.53 -13.18
CA TRP A 129 3.57 16.24 -13.54
C TRP A 129 3.96 15.16 -12.53
N GLU A 130 2.95 14.52 -11.96
CA GLU A 130 3.12 13.36 -11.09
C GLU A 130 2.23 12.21 -11.54
N ASN A 131 2.81 11.02 -11.64
CA ASN A 131 2.06 9.80 -11.89
C ASN A 131 1.29 9.37 -10.63
N LYS A 132 -0.04 9.42 -10.69
CA LYS A 132 -0.91 8.96 -9.62
C LYS A 132 -1.24 7.50 -9.85
N ARG A 133 -1.19 6.69 -8.78
CA ARG A 133 -1.50 5.26 -8.81
C ARG A 133 -2.61 4.96 -7.81
N ILE A 134 -3.73 4.48 -8.31
CA ILE A 134 -4.89 4.03 -7.54
C ILE A 134 -4.87 2.52 -7.48
N ARG A 135 -5.04 1.98 -6.26
CA ARG A 135 -5.19 0.55 -6.00
C ARG A 135 -6.56 0.28 -5.36
N PRO A 136 -7.05 -0.97 -5.37
CA PRO A 136 -8.34 -1.33 -4.77
C PRO A 136 -8.58 -0.72 -3.38
N ARG A 137 -7.57 -0.76 -2.50
CA ARG A 137 -7.64 -0.23 -1.13
C ARG A 137 -7.89 1.28 -1.03
N HIS A 138 -7.55 2.06 -2.06
CA HIS A 138 -7.83 3.50 -2.08
C HIS A 138 -9.30 3.79 -2.40
N ILE A 139 -10.01 2.79 -2.95
CA ILE A 139 -11.37 2.93 -3.45
C ILE A 139 -12.34 2.49 -2.37
N SER A 140 -13.28 3.36 -2.04
CA SER A 140 -14.36 3.07 -1.10
C SER A 140 -15.71 3.20 -1.78
N PHE A 141 -16.69 2.42 -1.32
CA PHE A 141 -18.07 2.62 -1.74
C PHE A 141 -18.56 3.99 -1.24
N ALA A 142 -19.08 4.80 -2.15
CA ALA A 142 -19.57 6.14 -1.86
C ALA A 142 -21.07 6.12 -1.56
N TRP A 143 -21.88 5.73 -2.55
CA TRP A 143 -23.35 5.61 -2.44
C TRP A 143 -23.92 4.70 -3.53
N GLY A 144 -25.18 4.31 -3.34
CA GLY A 144 -25.94 3.49 -4.28
C GLY A 144 -26.81 2.46 -3.55
N PRO A 145 -27.80 1.86 -4.25
CA PRO A 145 -28.71 0.87 -3.65
C PRO A 145 -28.12 -0.55 -3.52
N THR A 146 -26.89 -0.81 -4.01
CA THR A 146 -26.31 -2.16 -3.95
C THR A 146 -26.06 -2.66 -2.53
N ASN A 147 -26.31 -3.96 -2.32
CA ASN A 147 -25.92 -4.67 -1.11
C ASN A 147 -24.45 -5.11 -1.15
N ASP A 148 -23.97 -5.53 -2.33
CA ASP A 148 -22.57 -5.90 -2.54
C ASP A 148 -21.76 -4.63 -2.88
N LYS A 149 -20.93 -4.22 -1.92
CA LYS A 149 -20.06 -3.03 -2.03
C LYS A 149 -18.70 -3.34 -2.63
N SER A 150 -18.44 -4.58 -3.08
CA SER A 150 -17.22 -4.91 -3.78
C SER A 150 -17.26 -4.35 -5.22
N LEU A 151 -16.21 -3.64 -5.61
CA LEU A 151 -16.11 -3.07 -6.95
C LEU A 151 -15.51 -4.11 -7.91
N LYS A 152 -16.36 -4.72 -8.73
CA LYS A 152 -15.98 -5.80 -9.67
C LYS A 152 -15.96 -5.37 -11.14
N LYS A 153 -16.71 -4.33 -11.47
CA LYS A 153 -16.84 -3.79 -12.82
C LYS A 153 -17.06 -2.29 -12.72
N ILE A 154 -16.44 -1.55 -13.63
CA ILE A 154 -16.75 -0.14 -13.88
C ILE A 154 -17.27 0.02 -15.30
N GLU A 155 -18.17 0.97 -15.45
CA GLU A 155 -18.71 1.39 -16.74
C GLU A 155 -18.25 2.81 -17.08
N PHE A 156 -18.14 3.69 -16.07
CA PHE A 156 -17.65 5.06 -16.22
C PHE A 156 -16.61 5.41 -15.16
N ILE A 157 -15.68 6.28 -15.54
CA ILE A 157 -14.79 7.00 -14.63
C ILE A 157 -15.10 8.49 -14.69
N GLU A 158 -15.02 9.16 -13.54
CA GLU A 158 -15.15 10.61 -13.45
C GLU A 158 -14.01 11.20 -12.62
N PHE A 159 -13.38 12.26 -13.14
CA PHE A 159 -12.44 13.10 -12.42
C PHE A 159 -13.15 14.39 -12.01
N THR A 160 -13.35 14.59 -10.72
CA THR A 160 -14.13 15.71 -10.17
C THR A 160 -13.26 16.59 -9.27
N ILE A 161 -13.38 17.91 -9.45
CA ILE A 161 -12.92 18.90 -8.50
C ILE A 161 -14.15 19.42 -7.75
N ALA A 162 -14.15 19.30 -6.43
CA ALA A 162 -15.22 19.81 -5.57
C ALA A 162 -14.68 20.87 -4.61
N SER A 163 -15.45 21.93 -4.40
CA SER A 163 -15.03 23.09 -3.61
C SER A 163 -14.68 22.68 -2.18
N PHE A 164 -13.50 23.06 -1.73
CA PHE A 164 -13.12 23.11 -0.32
C PHE A 164 -12.69 24.52 0.05
N LEU A 165 -11.65 25.05 -0.61
CA LEU A 165 -11.30 26.48 -0.56
C LEU A 165 -12.07 27.30 -1.61
N GLY A 166 -12.59 26.66 -2.66
CA GLY A 166 -13.31 27.33 -3.76
C GLY A 166 -12.37 27.96 -4.78
N GLY A 167 -12.82 29.06 -5.39
CA GLY A 167 -12.05 29.81 -6.39
C GLY A 167 -12.00 29.14 -7.77
N LYS A 168 -10.95 29.48 -8.53
CA LYS A 168 -10.71 28.96 -9.88
C LYS A 168 -9.37 28.26 -9.98
N GLY A 169 -9.24 27.34 -10.92
CA GLY A 169 -8.01 26.62 -11.16
C GLY A 169 -8.00 25.88 -12.48
N THR A 170 -6.84 25.30 -12.76
CA THR A 170 -6.61 24.47 -13.94
C THR A 170 -6.02 23.13 -13.52
N VAL A 171 -6.56 22.05 -14.06
CA VAL A 171 -6.08 20.67 -13.86
C VAL A 171 -5.78 20.06 -15.22
N TRP A 172 -4.64 19.38 -15.34
CA TRP A 172 -4.26 18.61 -16.52
C TRP A 172 -4.19 17.13 -16.18
N LEU A 173 -4.73 16.31 -17.08
CA LEU A 173 -4.74 14.85 -17.00
C LEU A 173 -4.12 14.26 -18.26
N ASP A 174 -3.30 13.23 -18.09
CA ASP A 174 -2.60 12.53 -19.16
C ASP A 174 -2.40 11.03 -18.80
N ASN A 175 -2.10 10.17 -19.79
CA ASN A 175 -1.69 8.77 -19.65
C ASN A 175 -2.57 7.91 -18.71
N LEU A 176 -3.90 7.83 -18.94
CA LEU A 176 -4.78 6.93 -18.17
C LEU A 176 -4.52 5.48 -18.57
N ARG A 177 -4.03 4.68 -17.62
CA ARG A 177 -3.68 3.27 -17.82
C ARG A 177 -4.28 2.38 -16.75
N PHE A 178 -4.39 1.11 -17.09
CA PHE A 178 -4.83 0.05 -16.20
C PHE A 178 -3.89 -1.15 -16.27
N GLU A 179 -3.48 -1.65 -15.12
CA GLU A 179 -2.58 -2.80 -15.00
C GLU A 179 -3.21 -3.82 -14.04
N THR A 180 -3.36 -5.05 -14.51
CA THR A 180 -3.73 -6.16 -13.63
C THR A 180 -2.51 -6.61 -12.84
N LEU A 181 -2.63 -6.72 -11.51
CA LEU A 181 -1.56 -7.25 -10.68
C LEU A 181 -1.84 -8.70 -10.27
N PRO A 182 -0.81 -9.48 -9.93
CA PRO A 182 -0.99 -10.73 -9.21
C PRO A 182 -1.87 -10.52 -7.98
N GLN A 183 -2.71 -11.49 -7.66
CA GLN A 183 -3.59 -11.43 -6.49
C GLN A 183 -2.75 -11.15 -5.22
N SER A 184 -3.13 -10.11 -4.47
CA SER A 184 -2.52 -9.86 -3.16
C SER A 184 -2.88 -11.02 -2.25
N SER A 185 -1.88 -11.73 -1.72
CA SER A 185 -2.11 -12.80 -0.76
C SER A 185 -2.03 -12.26 0.65
N ASP A 186 -3.04 -12.57 1.47
CA ASP A 186 -2.95 -12.50 2.95
C ASP A 186 -1.98 -13.55 3.53
N ASP A 187 -1.32 -14.31 2.66
CA ASP A 187 -0.19 -15.14 3.03
C ASP A 187 1.04 -14.25 3.27
N TYR A 188 1.39 -14.11 4.54
CA TYR A 188 2.60 -13.41 5.00
C TYR A 188 3.71 -14.38 5.40
N THR A 189 3.72 -15.61 4.85
CA THR A 189 4.77 -16.59 5.11
C THR A 189 6.13 -15.99 4.79
N VAL A 190 6.97 -15.92 5.81
CA VAL A 190 8.34 -15.44 5.70
C VAL A 190 9.20 -16.59 5.20
N SER A 191 9.89 -16.39 4.07
CA SER A 191 10.72 -17.43 3.45
C SER A 191 12.01 -17.65 4.23
N ASN A 192 12.59 -16.59 4.79
CA ASN A 192 13.83 -16.67 5.57
C ASN A 192 13.91 -15.53 6.59
N ILE A 193 14.52 -15.81 7.75
CA ILE A 193 14.80 -14.81 8.78
C ILE A 193 16.27 -14.91 9.16
N THR A 194 16.98 -13.78 9.06
CA THR A 194 18.38 -13.66 9.48
C THR A 194 18.52 -12.61 10.56
N ALA A 195 19.56 -12.75 11.37
CA ALA A 195 19.92 -11.76 12.38
C ALA A 195 21.42 -11.47 12.33
N SER A 196 21.83 -10.28 12.73
CA SER A 196 23.25 -9.92 12.88
C SER A 196 23.99 -10.83 13.85
N SER A 197 23.30 -11.29 14.90
CA SER A 197 23.81 -12.28 15.83
C SER A 197 22.67 -13.05 16.51
N SER A 198 22.99 -14.23 17.06
CA SER A 198 22.06 -15.04 17.86
C SER A 198 22.83 -15.80 18.94
N THR A 199 22.28 -15.92 20.14
CA THR A 199 22.80 -16.85 21.16
C THR A 199 22.64 -18.30 20.66
N LYS A 200 23.41 -19.25 21.21
CA LYS A 200 23.52 -20.63 20.66
C LYS A 200 22.18 -21.38 20.62
N GLU A 201 21.27 -21.06 21.52
CA GLU A 201 20.01 -21.78 21.71
C GLU A 201 18.80 -21.07 21.09
N THR A 202 18.97 -19.83 20.61
CA THR A 202 17.89 -19.02 20.04
C THR A 202 18.11 -18.83 18.54
N LYS A 203 17.08 -19.05 17.73
CA LYS A 203 17.15 -18.89 16.27
C LYS A 203 16.25 -17.74 15.84
N PRO A 204 16.63 -16.95 14.81
CA PRO A 204 15.78 -15.88 14.31
C PRO A 204 14.39 -16.35 13.87
N LEU A 205 14.27 -17.58 13.35
CA LEU A 205 12.98 -18.16 12.92
C LEU A 205 11.96 -18.31 14.05
N TYR A 206 12.40 -18.38 15.31
CA TYR A 206 11.50 -18.53 16.46
C TYR A 206 10.59 -17.32 16.69
N ILE A 207 10.88 -16.16 16.08
CA ILE A 207 10.03 -14.99 16.25
C ILE A 207 8.73 -15.06 15.42
N THR A 208 8.52 -16.08 14.59
CA THR A 208 7.32 -16.22 13.75
C THR A 208 6.68 -17.60 13.87
N ASP A 209 7.00 -18.37 14.91
CA ASP A 209 6.54 -19.74 15.07
C ASP A 209 5.24 -19.86 15.89
N GLY A 210 4.75 -18.74 16.45
CA GLY A 210 3.53 -18.68 17.26
C GLY A 210 3.68 -19.34 18.63
N ASN A 211 4.89 -19.70 19.05
CA ASN A 211 5.14 -20.37 20.32
C ASN A 211 5.69 -19.37 21.36
N PRO A 212 4.93 -19.05 22.42
CA PRO A 212 5.35 -18.07 23.42
C PRO A 212 6.55 -18.50 24.27
N SER A 213 7.01 -19.76 24.15
CA SER A 213 8.16 -20.30 24.89
C SER A 213 9.48 -20.20 24.11
N THR A 214 9.44 -19.88 22.81
CA THR A 214 10.61 -19.71 21.96
C THR A 214 10.83 -18.21 21.70
N TYR A 215 12.06 -17.83 21.36
CA TYR A 215 12.44 -16.44 21.11
C TYR A 215 13.77 -16.37 20.37
N TRP A 216 14.04 -15.21 19.77
CA TRP A 216 15.39 -14.82 19.34
C TRP A 216 16.04 -13.91 20.39
N GLN A 217 17.35 -14.08 20.60
CA GLN A 217 18.15 -13.18 21.43
C GLN A 217 19.50 -12.88 20.77
N SER A 218 19.90 -11.61 20.71
CA SER A 218 21.20 -11.20 20.19
C SER A 218 22.36 -11.61 21.11
N LYS A 219 23.57 -11.72 20.56
CA LYS A 219 24.79 -11.93 21.35
C LYS A 219 25.27 -10.64 22.03
N ASN A 220 25.12 -9.51 21.34
CA ASN A 220 25.68 -8.25 21.76
C ASN A 220 24.58 -7.23 22.07
N LYS A 221 25.01 -6.16 22.77
CA LYS A 221 24.22 -4.95 23.06
C LYS A 221 24.55 -3.77 22.11
N GLN A 222 25.37 -4.02 21.09
CA GLN A 222 25.69 -3.05 20.03
C GLN A 222 24.55 -2.97 19.00
N ASN A 223 24.71 -2.22 17.91
CA ASN A 223 23.69 -2.22 16.86
C ASN A 223 23.45 -3.65 16.33
N GLU A 224 22.22 -4.13 16.44
CA GLU A 224 21.81 -5.48 16.02
C GLU A 224 20.57 -5.35 15.13
N HIS A 225 20.36 -6.30 14.23
CA HIS A 225 19.20 -6.31 13.36
C HIS A 225 18.65 -7.70 13.13
N ILE A 226 17.35 -7.75 12.82
CA ILE A 226 16.69 -8.89 12.19
C ILE A 226 16.23 -8.46 10.79
N ILE A 227 16.43 -9.33 9.80
CA ILE A 227 15.90 -9.17 8.45
C ILE A 227 14.93 -10.32 8.16
N LEU A 228 13.75 -9.95 7.71
CA LEU A 228 12.75 -10.84 7.15
C LEU A 228 12.82 -10.77 5.63
N ASP A 229 12.87 -11.93 4.97
CA ASP A 229 12.69 -12.07 3.53
C ASP A 229 11.40 -12.84 3.26
N PHE A 230 10.41 -12.18 2.65
CA PHE A 230 9.17 -12.84 2.23
C PHE A 230 9.35 -13.71 0.98
N GLY A 231 10.49 -13.61 0.30
CA GLY A 231 10.78 -14.27 -0.98
C GLY A 231 10.09 -13.61 -2.18
N ARG A 232 9.10 -12.75 -1.93
CA ARG A 232 8.29 -12.01 -2.90
C ARG A 232 7.93 -10.64 -2.33
N ILE A 233 7.49 -9.71 -3.18
CA ILE A 233 6.87 -8.47 -2.70
C ILE A 233 5.52 -8.82 -2.08
N VAL A 234 5.31 -8.41 -0.83
CA VAL A 234 4.05 -8.55 -0.11
C VAL A 234 3.52 -7.18 0.27
N GLU A 235 2.20 -7.03 0.23
CA GLU A 235 1.49 -5.86 0.71
C GLU A 235 0.93 -6.14 2.11
N PHE A 236 1.13 -5.24 3.07
CA PHE A 236 0.78 -5.47 4.46
C PHE A 236 0.41 -4.14 5.14
N GLY A 237 -0.26 -4.24 6.30
CA GLY A 237 -0.72 -3.07 7.05
C GLY A 237 0.26 -2.54 8.08
N GLY A 238 1.23 -3.35 8.50
CA GLY A 238 2.17 -3.03 9.57
C GLY A 238 2.77 -4.27 10.21
N ILE A 239 3.49 -4.08 11.31
CA ILE A 239 4.06 -5.17 12.10
C ILE A 239 3.74 -5.00 13.59
N ALA A 240 3.62 -6.11 14.30
CA ALA A 240 3.52 -6.17 15.75
C ALA A 240 4.74 -6.92 16.28
N ILE A 241 5.55 -6.26 17.10
CA ILE A 241 6.76 -6.83 17.70
C ILE A 241 6.49 -7.09 19.18
N GLN A 242 6.50 -8.35 19.60
CA GLN A 242 6.51 -8.72 21.01
C GLN A 242 7.96 -8.89 21.45
N TRP A 243 8.42 -7.96 22.28
CA TRP A 243 9.77 -7.97 22.84
C TRP A 243 9.91 -9.03 23.93
N LEU A 244 11.07 -9.67 23.99
CA LEU A 244 11.41 -10.55 25.10
C LEU A 244 11.56 -9.70 26.36
N LYS A 245 10.89 -10.13 27.44
CA LYS A 245 10.94 -9.45 28.74
C LYS A 245 12.41 -9.22 29.17
N ASP A 246 12.72 -8.00 29.61
CA ASP A 246 14.06 -7.55 30.03
C ASP A 246 15.13 -7.41 28.91
N TYR A 247 14.78 -7.69 27.64
CA TYR A 247 15.65 -7.55 26.46
C TYR A 247 15.06 -6.63 25.39
N MET A 248 14.17 -5.72 25.79
CA MET A 248 13.54 -4.73 24.91
C MET A 248 14.53 -3.60 24.55
N PRO A 249 14.66 -3.22 23.27
CA PRO A 249 15.48 -2.06 22.89
C PRO A 249 14.87 -0.77 23.41
N GLY A 250 15.70 0.21 23.77
CA GLY A 250 15.23 1.57 24.08
C GLY A 250 14.80 2.34 22.83
N SER A 251 15.45 2.08 21.70
CA SER A 251 15.14 2.66 20.40
C SER A 251 15.43 1.67 19.27
N PHE A 252 14.68 1.80 18.17
CA PHE A 252 14.87 0.99 16.97
C PHE A 252 14.27 1.67 15.75
N ASP A 253 14.72 1.25 14.58
CA ASP A 253 14.24 1.67 13.26
C ASP A 253 13.65 0.49 12.49
N ILE A 254 12.67 0.78 11.63
CA ILE A 254 12.13 -0.15 10.64
C ILE A 254 12.54 0.31 9.25
N PHE A 255 13.23 -0.57 8.52
CA PHE A 255 13.58 -0.34 7.14
C PHE A 255 12.89 -1.34 6.21
N LEU A 256 12.59 -0.89 5.00
CA LEU A 256 12.07 -1.73 3.93
C LEU A 256 13.04 -1.77 2.76
N SER A 257 13.02 -2.87 2.00
CA SER A 257 13.81 -3.02 0.78
C SER A 257 13.18 -4.03 -0.15
N ASP A 258 13.29 -3.83 -1.45
CA ASP A 258 12.87 -4.83 -2.44
C ASP A 258 14.03 -5.72 -2.90
N ASN A 259 15.27 -5.34 -2.59
CA ASN A 259 16.48 -5.97 -3.10
C ASN A 259 17.55 -6.29 -2.04
N SER A 260 17.25 -6.09 -0.75
CA SER A 260 18.13 -6.29 0.41
C SER A 260 19.38 -5.40 0.49
N SER A 261 19.56 -4.48 -0.45
CA SER A 261 20.73 -3.58 -0.53
C SER A 261 20.35 -2.12 -0.35
N ASN A 262 19.25 -1.70 -0.97
CA ASN A 262 18.71 -0.34 -0.86
C ASN A 262 17.62 -0.33 0.21
N TRP A 263 17.93 0.27 1.37
CA TRP A 263 17.06 0.30 2.52
C TRP A 263 16.45 1.69 2.71
N LYS A 264 15.12 1.76 2.82
CA LYS A 264 14.39 2.98 3.16
C LYS A 264 13.95 2.89 4.62
N ASN A 265 14.34 3.85 5.46
CA ASN A 265 13.77 3.97 6.79
C ASN A 265 12.31 4.44 6.66
N VAL A 266 11.38 3.69 7.22
CA VAL A 266 9.94 4.00 7.20
C VAL A 266 9.36 4.29 8.58
N TYR A 267 10.08 3.98 9.65
CA TYR A 267 9.61 4.22 11.02
C TYR A 267 10.76 4.25 12.01
N THR A 268 10.78 5.24 12.90
CA THR A 268 11.77 5.37 13.98
C THR A 268 11.07 5.43 15.34
N VAL A 269 11.52 4.60 16.27
CA VAL A 269 11.11 4.63 17.68
C VAL A 269 12.29 5.09 18.53
N ASN A 270 12.19 6.30 19.10
CA ASN A 270 13.24 6.87 19.95
C ASN A 270 13.08 6.53 21.45
N GLY A 271 11.94 5.97 21.86
CA GLY A 271 11.63 5.67 23.24
C GLY A 271 10.59 4.57 23.36
N ASN A 272 11.05 3.33 23.28
CA ASN A 272 10.19 2.16 23.43
C ASN A 272 9.87 1.92 24.91
N LEU A 273 8.58 1.90 25.24
CA LEU A 273 8.07 1.81 26.61
C LEU A 273 7.14 0.60 26.83
N SER A 274 6.83 -0.15 25.76
CA SER A 274 5.85 -1.23 25.79
C SER A 274 6.50 -2.54 25.36
N ASN A 275 6.14 -3.63 26.05
CA ASN A 275 6.56 -4.98 25.69
C ASN A 275 6.04 -5.42 24.31
N ILE A 276 5.00 -4.75 23.78
CA ILE A 276 4.54 -4.93 22.42
C ILE A 276 4.58 -3.58 21.69
N SER A 277 5.25 -3.55 20.54
CA SER A 277 5.26 -2.40 19.63
C SER A 277 4.40 -2.71 18.41
N TYR A 278 3.29 -1.98 18.25
CA TYR A 278 2.49 -2.00 17.02
C TYR A 278 2.95 -0.86 16.11
N ILE A 279 3.46 -1.19 14.93
CA ILE A 279 3.99 -0.23 13.96
C ILE A 279 3.09 -0.26 12.73
N PRO A 280 2.17 0.72 12.58
CA PRO A 280 1.33 0.82 11.39
C PRO A 280 2.18 1.29 10.22
N LEU A 281 2.16 0.53 9.14
CA LEU A 281 2.83 0.85 7.88
C LEU A 281 1.79 0.82 6.76
N PRO A 282 0.81 1.74 6.76
CA PRO A 282 -0.17 1.80 5.68
C PRO A 282 0.54 2.11 4.36
N GLU A 283 -0.11 1.79 3.24
CA GLU A 283 0.40 2.09 1.89
C GLU A 283 1.77 1.47 1.58
N THR A 284 2.06 0.32 2.17
CA THR A 284 3.37 -0.31 2.09
C THR A 284 3.32 -1.67 1.41
N GLU A 285 4.25 -1.88 0.48
CA GLU A 285 4.60 -3.18 -0.08
C GLU A 285 6.12 -3.31 -0.05
N THR A 286 6.62 -4.51 0.25
CA THR A 286 8.07 -4.77 0.18
C THR A 286 8.37 -6.26 0.14
N ARG A 287 9.59 -6.63 -0.26
CA ARG A 287 10.10 -7.99 -0.07
C ARG A 287 10.83 -8.21 1.25
N TYR A 288 11.50 -7.18 1.77
CA TYR A 288 12.31 -7.29 2.97
C TYR A 288 11.92 -6.26 4.03
N ILE A 289 11.83 -6.71 5.28
CA ILE A 289 11.73 -5.85 6.46
C ILE A 289 12.99 -6.02 7.28
N LYS A 290 13.60 -4.91 7.71
CA LYS A 290 14.70 -4.92 8.68
C LYS A 290 14.29 -4.16 9.93
N ILE A 291 14.38 -4.83 11.06
CA ILE A 291 14.23 -4.25 12.40
C ILE A 291 15.64 -3.97 12.91
N GLN A 292 16.04 -2.71 12.96
CA GLN A 292 17.36 -2.28 13.42
C GLN A 292 17.25 -1.79 14.87
N MET A 293 17.77 -2.55 15.81
CA MET A 293 17.88 -2.16 17.21
C MET A 293 19.17 -1.38 17.43
N HIS A 294 19.09 -0.26 18.14
CA HIS A 294 20.25 0.58 18.41
C HIS A 294 20.97 0.17 19.68
N ALA A 295 22.28 0.37 19.69
CA ALA A 295 23.15 0.04 20.80
C ALA A 295 22.61 0.58 22.13
N THR A 296 22.80 -0.20 23.19
CA THR A 296 22.36 0.15 24.55
C THR A 296 23.38 -0.26 25.59
N ASP A 297 23.39 0.45 26.71
CA ASP A 297 24.23 0.10 27.86
C ASP A 297 23.62 -0.99 28.74
N LYS A 298 22.33 -1.30 28.54
CA LYS A 298 21.55 -2.28 29.29
C LYS A 298 21.89 -3.72 28.86
N SER A 299 20.90 -4.49 28.42
CA SER A 299 20.99 -5.88 28.01
C SER A 299 21.17 -6.01 26.49
N ALA A 300 21.42 -7.24 26.05
CA ALA A 300 21.22 -7.63 24.65
C ALA A 300 19.75 -7.45 24.24
N PHE A 301 19.42 -7.73 22.98
CA PHE A 301 18.05 -7.60 22.47
C PHE A 301 17.37 -8.95 22.36
N GLY A 302 16.05 -8.97 22.46
CA GLY A 302 15.28 -10.18 22.24
C GLY A 302 13.87 -9.90 21.73
N ILE A 303 13.40 -10.77 20.85
CA ILE A 303 12.06 -10.75 20.27
C ILE A 303 11.46 -12.13 20.53
N SER A 304 10.29 -12.16 21.18
CA SER A 304 9.54 -13.38 21.41
C SER A 304 8.69 -13.74 20.21
N GLU A 305 7.96 -12.78 19.64
CA GLU A 305 7.06 -13.00 18.52
C GLU A 305 6.97 -11.76 17.63
N LEU A 306 6.70 -11.96 16.35
CA LEU A 306 6.55 -10.96 15.33
C LEU A 306 5.35 -11.31 14.45
N GLY A 307 4.32 -10.48 14.51
CA GLY A 307 3.15 -10.58 13.65
C GLY A 307 3.19 -9.59 12.49
N ILE A 308 2.72 -10.02 11.31
CA ILE A 308 2.40 -9.11 10.21
C ILE A 308 0.93 -8.70 10.33
N LEU A 309 0.68 -7.39 10.37
CA LEU A 309 -0.67 -6.85 10.43
C LEU A 309 -1.26 -6.82 9.02
N LYS A 310 -2.50 -7.29 8.89
CA LYS A 310 -3.27 -7.18 7.64
C LYS A 310 -3.52 -5.72 7.27
N ILE A 311 -3.59 -5.44 5.97
CA ILE A 311 -3.90 -4.11 5.42
C ILE A 311 -5.16 -3.55 6.09
N ASP A 312 -6.21 -4.38 6.16
CA ASP A 312 -7.49 -4.01 6.75
C ASP A 312 -7.38 -3.49 8.18
N ASN A 313 -6.43 -3.98 8.96
CA ASN A 313 -6.27 -3.57 10.35
C ASN A 313 -5.73 -2.14 10.49
N THR A 314 -5.10 -1.59 9.45
CA THR A 314 -4.40 -0.29 9.50
C THR A 314 -4.93 0.74 8.50
N LEU A 315 -5.97 0.41 7.73
CA LEU A 315 -6.64 1.34 6.79
C LEU A 315 -7.18 2.62 7.44
N SER A 316 -7.42 2.62 8.75
CA SER A 316 -7.77 3.84 9.48
C SER A 316 -7.27 3.76 10.91
N LEU A 317 -7.09 4.93 11.53
CA LEU A 317 -6.74 5.03 12.93
C LEU A 317 -7.74 4.30 13.84
N ASN A 318 -9.03 4.36 13.50
CA ASN A 318 -10.08 3.65 14.25
C ASN A 318 -9.96 2.12 14.14
N LYS A 319 -9.71 1.58 12.93
CA LYS A 319 -9.47 0.14 12.76
C LYS A 319 -8.21 -0.30 13.52
N PHE A 320 -7.16 0.50 13.47
CA PHE A 320 -5.91 0.21 14.18
C PHE A 320 -6.10 0.19 15.70
N PHE A 321 -6.80 1.17 16.27
CA PHE A 321 -7.10 1.15 17.71
C PHE A 321 -8.02 0.00 18.12
N LYS A 322 -8.97 -0.41 17.27
CA LYS A 322 -9.79 -1.61 17.52
C LYS A 322 -8.93 -2.88 17.56
N LEU A 323 -7.96 -3.01 16.64
CA LEU A 323 -6.99 -4.11 16.68
C LEU A 323 -6.25 -4.14 18.03
N ILE A 324 -5.63 -3.03 18.42
CA ILE A 324 -4.85 -2.98 19.68
C ILE A 324 -5.73 -3.27 20.89
N ALA A 325 -6.94 -2.69 20.93
CA ALA A 325 -7.89 -2.92 22.01
C ALA A 325 -8.30 -4.40 22.13
N SER A 326 -8.51 -5.09 21.01
CA SER A 326 -8.84 -6.53 20.99
C SER A 326 -7.72 -7.44 21.50
N GLN A 327 -6.47 -6.97 21.42
CA GLN A 327 -5.26 -7.67 21.90
C GLN A 327 -4.86 -7.24 23.31
N SER A 328 -5.61 -6.33 23.92
CA SER A 328 -5.32 -5.77 25.23
C SER A 328 -6.23 -6.35 26.31
N LEU A 329 -5.77 -6.30 27.56
CA LEU A 329 -6.60 -6.68 28.70
C LEU A 329 -7.87 -5.81 28.77
N GLN A 330 -8.98 -6.42 29.16
CA GLN A 330 -10.24 -5.74 29.35
C GLN A 330 -10.07 -4.56 30.33
N GLY A 331 -10.57 -3.38 29.95
CA GLY A 331 -10.45 -2.16 30.75
C GLY A 331 -9.33 -1.21 30.33
N ASN A 332 -8.37 -1.65 29.51
CA ASN A 332 -7.30 -0.77 29.01
C ASN A 332 -7.80 0.21 27.92
N TYR A 333 -8.89 -0.11 27.24
CA TYR A 333 -9.49 0.70 26.19
C TYR A 333 -10.99 0.90 26.41
N PRO A 334 -11.57 2.05 25.99
CA PRO A 334 -13.01 2.27 26.01
C PRO A 334 -13.77 1.16 25.26
N ARG A 335 -14.96 0.78 25.76
CA ARG A 335 -15.79 -0.29 25.17
C ARG A 335 -16.05 -0.12 23.66
N TYR A 336 -16.17 1.12 23.20
CA TYR A 336 -16.32 1.44 21.78
C TYR A 336 -15.21 0.84 20.88
N PHE A 337 -14.00 0.66 21.41
CA PHE A 337 -12.88 0.04 20.70
C PHE A 337 -12.71 -1.45 20.99
N SER A 338 -13.15 -1.94 22.15
CA SER A 338 -12.93 -3.32 22.60
C SER A 338 -14.10 -4.29 22.33
N GLY A 339 -15.24 -3.81 21.85
CA GLY A 339 -16.42 -4.62 21.52
C GLY A 339 -17.53 -4.51 22.55
#